data_AF-A0A3M1MQ12-F1
#
_entry.id   AF-A0A3M1MQ12-F1
#
_cell.length_a   1.000
_cell.length_b   1.000
_cell.length_c   1.000
_cell.angle_alpha   90.00
_cell.angle_beta   90.00
_cell.angle_gamma   90.00
#
_symmetry.space_group_name_H-M   'P 1'
#
loop_
_entity.id
_entity.type
_entity.pdbx_description
1 polymer ?
#
loop_
_entity_poly.entity_id
_entity_poly.type
_entity_poly.pdbx_seq_one_letter_code
_entity_poly.pdbx_strand_id
1 'polypeptide(L)'
;ARAYAQSAFEHLGAHAITLNPYLGYDAIEPFVGDPEKGVFLLCKTSNPGSADLQNLMVSDTVSGLPSPVYIHVARLAQTWNTHGNIGLVVGATQPEALARVRAAAPDLWFLSPGVGAQGGDLETALRNGLRADGRGMLINVSRGIARAENPRQAAAALRDEILRIQGEIRGR
;
A
#
# COMPACT_ATOMS: atom_id res chain seq x y z
N ALA A 1 8.45 18.20 9.14
CA ALA A 1 7.54 17.74 8.07
C ALA A 1 7.51 18.69 6.87
N ARG A 2 7.16 19.99 7.02
CA ARG A 2 7.04 20.94 5.89
C ARG A 2 8.26 20.99 4.95
N ALA A 3 9.48 21.10 5.46
CA ALA A 3 10.69 21.11 4.63
C ALA A 3 10.88 19.82 3.81
N TYR A 4 10.47 18.66 4.35
CA TYR A 4 10.49 17.40 3.61
C TYR A 4 9.41 17.35 2.53
N ALA A 5 8.21 17.86 2.80
CA ALA A 5 7.15 17.95 1.80
C ALA A 5 7.56 18.86 0.63
N GLN A 6 8.13 20.03 0.95
CA GLN A 6 8.65 20.95 -0.06
C GLN A 6 9.76 20.32 -0.91
N SER A 7 10.75 19.70 -0.26
CA SER A 7 11.83 19.00 -0.96
C SER A 7 11.28 17.88 -1.87
N ALA A 8 10.34 17.07 -1.38
CA ALA A 8 9.78 15.96 -2.15
C ALA A 8 8.96 16.44 -3.37
N PHE A 9 8.06 17.39 -3.18
CA PHE A 9 7.07 17.73 -4.20
C PHE A 9 7.47 18.89 -5.11
N GLU A 10 8.21 19.88 -4.61
CA GLU A 10 8.65 21.03 -5.39
C GLU A 10 10.05 20.80 -5.97
N HIS A 11 11.01 20.36 -5.16
CA HIS A 11 12.40 20.26 -5.61
C HIS A 11 12.66 18.99 -6.41
N LEU A 12 12.21 17.83 -5.92
CA LEU A 12 12.33 16.56 -6.62
C LEU A 12 11.19 16.33 -7.63
N GLY A 13 10.12 17.11 -7.57
CA GLY A 13 8.97 16.97 -8.47
C GLY A 13 8.20 15.66 -8.30
N ALA A 14 8.27 15.00 -7.13
CA ALA A 14 7.58 13.74 -6.92
C ALA A 14 6.06 13.92 -6.97
N HIS A 15 5.36 12.93 -7.55
CA HIS A 15 3.90 12.88 -7.52
C HIS A 15 3.37 12.23 -6.25
N ALA A 16 4.17 11.36 -5.60
CA ALA A 16 3.79 10.72 -4.37
C ALA A 16 5.01 10.37 -3.49
N ILE A 17 4.77 10.20 -2.19
CA ILE A 17 5.79 9.84 -1.20
C ILE A 17 5.30 8.77 -0.23
N THR A 18 6.19 7.91 0.26
CA THR A 18 5.90 6.98 1.35
C THR A 18 6.28 7.58 2.70
N LEU A 19 5.39 7.51 3.71
CA LEU A 19 5.63 8.05 5.05
C LEU A 19 5.35 7.02 6.15
N ASN A 20 6.05 7.14 7.27
CA ASN A 20 5.76 6.36 8.47
C ASN A 20 4.71 7.12 9.34
N PRO A 21 3.52 6.54 9.60
CA PRO A 21 2.46 7.22 10.34
C PRO A 21 2.66 7.21 11.87
N TYR A 22 3.77 6.64 12.37
CA TYR A 22 4.01 6.45 13.81
C TYR A 22 3.89 7.72 14.65
N LEU A 23 4.24 8.88 14.09
CA LEU A 23 4.19 10.17 14.80
C LEU A 23 2.80 10.80 14.84
N GLY A 24 1.80 10.25 14.15
CA GLY A 24 0.45 10.79 14.09
C GLY A 24 0.19 11.75 12.92
N TYR A 25 -1.01 12.32 12.90
CA TYR A 25 -1.53 13.09 11.76
C TYR A 25 -0.79 14.42 11.52
N ASP A 26 -0.38 15.12 12.58
CA ASP A 26 0.35 16.40 12.50
C ASP A 26 1.69 16.27 11.75
N ALA A 27 2.33 15.09 11.82
CA ALA A 27 3.52 14.80 11.02
C ALA A 27 3.22 14.55 9.53
N ILE A 28 2.00 14.13 9.20
CA ILE A 28 1.53 13.78 7.85
C ILE A 28 0.85 14.96 7.15
N GLU A 29 0.15 15.81 7.90
CA GLU A 29 -0.64 16.96 7.41
C GLU A 29 0.10 17.77 6.32
N PRO A 30 1.39 18.13 6.46
CA PRO A 30 2.09 18.91 5.45
C PRO A 30 2.23 18.24 4.07
N PHE A 31 2.01 16.94 3.97
CA PHE A 31 2.15 16.18 2.73
C PHE A 31 0.82 15.92 2.03
N VAL A 32 -0.31 16.12 2.71
CA VAL A 32 -1.65 15.74 2.20
C VAL A 32 -2.52 16.94 1.85
N GLY A 33 -2.05 18.17 2.12
CA GLY A 33 -2.79 19.39 1.83
C GLY A 33 -2.99 19.69 0.34
N ASP A 34 -2.14 19.15 -0.54
CA ASP A 34 -2.29 19.23 -1.99
C ASP A 34 -2.94 17.94 -2.53
N PRO A 35 -4.19 17.97 -3.04
CA PRO A 35 -4.87 16.79 -3.58
C PRO A 35 -4.17 16.21 -4.83
N GLU A 36 -3.31 16.97 -5.52
CA GLU A 36 -2.55 16.47 -6.67
C GLU A 36 -1.33 15.64 -6.28
N LYS A 37 -0.98 15.60 -4.98
CA LYS A 37 0.15 14.83 -4.43
C LYS A 37 -0.34 13.65 -3.60
N GLY A 38 0.23 12.47 -3.86
CA GLY A 38 -0.11 11.24 -3.17
C GLY A 38 0.78 10.94 -1.95
N VAL A 39 0.20 10.29 -0.94
CA VAL A 39 0.94 9.81 0.24
C VAL A 39 0.61 8.33 0.47
N PHE A 40 1.62 7.48 0.60
CA PHE A 40 1.46 6.08 0.99
C PHE A 40 1.97 5.83 2.41
N LEU A 41 1.08 5.54 3.34
CA LEU A 41 1.44 5.31 4.75
C LEU A 41 1.89 3.86 4.97
N LEU A 42 3.00 3.67 5.67
CA LEU A 42 3.46 2.33 6.05
C LEU A 42 2.43 1.66 6.97
N CYS A 43 1.78 0.60 6.48
CA CYS A 43 0.72 -0.10 7.21
C CYS A 43 1.16 -1.51 7.62
N LYS A 44 1.31 -2.42 6.65
CA LYS A 44 1.83 -3.77 6.88
C LYS A 44 2.95 -4.06 5.91
N THR A 45 4.20 -3.97 6.36
CA THR A 45 5.36 -4.14 5.46
C THR A 45 5.71 -5.63 5.24
N SER A 46 6.46 -5.92 4.18
CA SER A 46 6.76 -7.30 3.75
C SER A 46 8.01 -7.92 4.39
N ASN A 47 8.78 -7.15 5.17
CA ASN A 47 10.01 -7.63 5.81
C ASN A 47 9.71 -8.52 7.04
N PRO A 48 10.63 -9.44 7.41
CA PRO A 48 10.45 -10.35 8.54
C PRO A 48 10.12 -9.66 9.87
N GLY A 49 10.86 -8.61 10.23
CA GLY A 49 10.64 -7.82 11.45
C GLY A 49 9.38 -6.95 11.45
N SER A 50 8.51 -7.07 10.44
CA SER A 50 7.24 -6.34 10.42
C SER A 50 6.35 -6.73 11.61
N ALA A 51 6.42 -7.99 12.07
CA ALA A 51 5.59 -8.49 13.16
C ALA A 51 5.92 -7.88 14.53
N ASP A 52 7.15 -7.39 14.73
CA ASP A 52 7.65 -6.90 16.03
C ASP A 52 6.76 -5.80 16.62
N LEU A 53 6.25 -4.91 15.76
CA LEU A 53 5.36 -3.82 16.16
C LEU A 53 3.98 -3.93 15.50
N GLN A 54 3.92 -4.28 14.21
CA GLN A 54 2.70 -4.12 13.44
C GLN A 54 1.61 -5.11 13.89
N ASN A 55 2.00 -6.26 14.42
CA ASN A 55 1.08 -7.29 14.88
C ASN A 55 0.68 -7.13 16.36
N LEU A 56 1.26 -6.18 17.09
CA LEU A 56 0.88 -5.91 18.48
C LEU A 56 -0.60 -5.52 18.53
N MET A 57 -1.32 -6.09 19.49
CA MET A 57 -2.72 -5.74 19.73
C MET A 57 -2.79 -4.42 20.50
N VAL A 58 -3.59 -3.49 20.01
CA VAL A 58 -3.85 -2.19 20.62
C VAL A 58 -5.35 -1.99 20.84
N SER A 59 -5.69 -1.10 21.77
CA SER A 59 -7.04 -0.55 21.86
C SER A 59 -7.25 0.35 20.65
N ASP A 60 -8.02 -0.11 19.67
CA ASP A 60 -8.28 0.64 18.45
C ASP A 60 -9.24 1.80 18.76
N THR A 61 -8.75 3.03 18.66
CA THR A 61 -9.54 4.21 18.97
C THR A 61 -10.56 4.55 17.87
N VAL A 62 -10.46 3.95 16.68
CA VAL A 62 -11.41 4.17 15.58
C VAL A 62 -12.56 3.17 15.67
N SER A 63 -12.27 1.88 15.88
CA SER A 63 -13.34 0.86 15.96
C SER A 63 -13.86 0.59 17.37
N GLY A 64 -13.15 1.04 18.42
CA GLY A 64 -13.48 0.75 19.82
C GLY A 64 -13.23 -0.71 20.24
N LEU A 65 -12.57 -1.51 19.40
CA LEU A 65 -12.33 -2.95 19.64
C LEU A 65 -10.83 -3.24 19.48
N PRO A 66 -10.24 -4.20 20.22
CA PRO A 66 -8.84 -4.55 20.05
C PRO A 66 -8.50 -4.94 18.61
N SER A 67 -7.45 -4.37 18.05
CA SER A 67 -6.97 -4.67 16.71
C SER A 67 -5.44 -4.64 16.65
N PRO A 68 -4.80 -5.33 15.69
CA PRO A 68 -3.37 -5.14 15.46
C PRO A 68 -3.05 -3.70 15.04
N VAL A 69 -1.87 -3.20 15.41
CA VAL A 69 -1.39 -1.86 15.03
C VAL A 69 -1.60 -1.56 13.54
N TYR A 70 -1.30 -2.50 12.64
CA TYR A 70 -1.47 -2.24 11.20
C TYR A 70 -2.94 -2.01 10.77
N ILE A 71 -3.90 -2.64 11.45
CA ILE A 71 -5.33 -2.44 11.19
C ILE A 71 -5.77 -1.07 11.71
N HIS A 72 -5.28 -0.69 12.89
CA HIS A 72 -5.53 0.64 13.43
C HIS A 72 -4.97 1.72 12.48
N VAL A 73 -3.75 1.54 11.96
CA VAL A 73 -3.15 2.43 10.93
C VAL A 73 -4.01 2.50 9.68
N ALA A 74 -4.54 1.37 9.18
CA ALA A 74 -5.40 1.35 8.01
C ALA A 74 -6.66 2.19 8.21
N ARG A 75 -7.29 2.10 9.39
CA ARG A 75 -8.47 2.89 9.76
C ARG A 75 -8.15 4.37 9.93
N LEU A 76 -7.04 4.70 10.57
CA LEU A 76 -6.56 6.09 10.67
C LEU A 76 -6.35 6.69 9.28
N ALA A 77 -5.68 5.96 8.38
CA ALA A 77 -5.47 6.42 7.01
C ALA A 77 -6.78 6.68 6.27
N GLN A 78 -7.79 5.81 6.43
CA GLN A 78 -9.12 6.02 5.85
C GLN A 78 -9.76 7.30 6.40
N THR A 79 -9.67 7.53 7.71
CA THR A 79 -10.19 8.74 8.37
C THR A 79 -9.44 10.01 7.93
N TRP A 80 -8.12 9.93 7.77
CA TRP A 80 -7.28 11.07 7.38
C TRP A 80 -7.37 11.42 5.90
N ASN A 81 -7.94 10.55 5.07
CA ASN A 81 -7.99 10.69 3.62
C ASN A 81 -9.07 11.69 3.15
N THR A 82 -9.04 12.93 3.64
CA THR A 82 -10.05 13.95 3.32
C THR A 82 -9.97 14.46 1.89
N HIS A 83 -8.81 14.33 1.23
CA HIS A 83 -8.57 14.79 -0.14
C HIS A 83 -8.47 13.66 -1.17
N GLY A 84 -8.66 12.40 -0.78
CA GLY A 84 -8.59 11.27 -1.70
C GLY A 84 -7.17 10.92 -2.18
N ASN A 85 -6.14 11.42 -1.52
CA ASN A 85 -4.73 11.30 -1.91
C ASN A 85 -3.88 10.45 -0.96
N ILE A 86 -4.48 9.79 0.02
CA ILE A 86 -3.81 8.84 0.93
C ILE A 86 -4.02 7.41 0.45
N GLY A 87 -2.93 6.64 0.44
CA GLY A 87 -2.89 5.20 0.25
C GLY A 87 -2.08 4.51 1.35
N LEU A 88 -1.96 3.19 1.25
CA LEU A 88 -1.26 2.35 2.23
C LEU A 88 -0.16 1.52 1.57
N VAL A 89 0.96 1.33 2.26
CA VAL A 89 1.95 0.31 1.89
C VAL A 89 1.58 -1.00 2.59
N VAL A 90 1.22 -2.01 1.78
CA VAL A 90 0.77 -3.33 2.26
C VAL A 90 1.49 -4.42 1.48
N GLY A 91 2.34 -5.20 2.16
CA GLY A 91 3.19 -6.22 1.56
C GLY A 91 2.39 -7.36 0.92
N ALA A 92 2.75 -7.72 -0.31
CA ALA A 92 2.12 -8.79 -1.07
C ALA A 92 2.40 -10.20 -0.51
N THR A 93 3.31 -10.32 0.45
CA THR A 93 3.72 -11.60 1.06
C THR A 93 2.76 -12.10 2.14
N GLN A 94 1.74 -11.31 2.52
CA GLN A 94 0.81 -11.64 3.61
C GLN A 94 -0.66 -11.47 3.16
N PRO A 95 -1.23 -12.47 2.46
CA PRO A 95 -2.59 -12.44 1.93
C PRO A 95 -3.68 -12.10 2.95
N GLU A 96 -3.61 -12.69 4.15
CA GLU A 96 -4.58 -12.45 5.21
C GLU A 96 -4.53 -10.99 5.70
N ALA A 97 -3.33 -10.43 5.84
CA ALA A 97 -3.17 -9.04 6.23
C ALA A 97 -3.71 -8.11 5.13
N LEU A 98 -3.43 -8.41 3.85
CA LEU A 98 -3.99 -7.68 2.71
C LEU A 98 -5.53 -7.64 2.76
N ALA A 99 -6.19 -8.78 2.94
CA ALA A 99 -7.64 -8.86 3.02
C ALA A 99 -8.21 -8.04 4.19
N ARG A 100 -7.58 -8.14 5.36
CA ARG A 100 -8.00 -7.39 6.55
C ARG A 100 -7.80 -5.88 6.38
N VAL A 101 -6.71 -5.46 5.74
CA VAL A 101 -6.47 -4.04 5.44
C VAL A 101 -7.46 -3.53 4.38
N ARG A 102 -7.77 -4.32 3.34
CA ARG A 102 -8.82 -3.97 2.36
C ARG A 102 -10.17 -3.80 3.03
N ALA A 103 -10.54 -4.68 3.97
CA ALA A 103 -11.78 -4.52 4.73
C ALA A 103 -11.78 -3.28 5.64
N ALA A 104 -10.64 -2.92 6.23
CA ALA A 104 -10.51 -1.76 7.11
C ALA A 104 -10.43 -0.42 6.36
N ALA A 105 -9.94 -0.43 5.13
CA ALA A 105 -9.71 0.73 4.27
C ALA A 105 -10.21 0.43 2.83
N PRO A 106 -11.54 0.31 2.63
CA PRO A 106 -12.13 -0.21 1.39
C PRO A 106 -11.79 0.63 0.16
N ASP A 107 -11.61 1.93 0.31
CA ASP A 107 -11.45 2.84 -0.82
C ASP A 107 -9.99 3.16 -1.16
N LEU A 108 -9.08 2.94 -0.22
CA LEU A 108 -7.69 3.40 -0.36
C LEU A 108 -6.89 2.60 -1.39
N TRP A 109 -5.95 3.28 -2.03
CA TRP A 109 -4.96 2.64 -2.91
C TRP A 109 -3.88 1.96 -2.09
N PHE A 110 -3.48 0.75 -2.49
CA PHE A 110 -2.35 0.04 -1.87
C PHE A 110 -1.13 0.07 -2.78
N LEU A 111 0.01 0.46 -2.23
CA LEU A 111 1.31 0.18 -2.81
C LEU A 111 1.80 -1.15 -2.22
N SER A 112 1.89 -2.18 -3.07
CA SER A 112 2.16 -3.55 -2.64
C SER A 112 3.50 -4.06 -3.14
N PRO A 113 4.58 -3.87 -2.35
CA PRO A 113 5.86 -4.50 -2.61
C PRO A 113 5.85 -5.98 -2.21
N GLY A 114 6.74 -6.76 -2.81
CA GLY A 114 7.07 -8.13 -2.37
C GLY A 114 6.62 -9.25 -3.30
N VAL A 115 5.94 -8.95 -4.40
CA VAL A 115 5.66 -9.95 -5.45
C VAL A 115 6.98 -10.45 -6.06
N GLY A 116 7.06 -11.77 -6.27
CA GLY A 116 8.23 -12.42 -6.88
C GLY A 116 9.42 -12.52 -5.94
N ALA A 117 10.30 -11.52 -5.90
CA ALA A 117 11.60 -11.61 -5.23
C ALA A 117 11.54 -11.79 -3.69
N GLN A 118 10.39 -11.55 -3.06
CA GLN A 118 10.16 -11.79 -1.63
C GLN A 118 9.16 -12.93 -1.40
N GLY A 119 8.81 -13.68 -2.45
CA GLY A 119 7.90 -14.83 -2.38
C GLY A 119 6.41 -14.50 -2.37
N GLY A 120 6.02 -13.24 -2.62
CA GLY A 120 4.60 -12.89 -2.74
C GLY A 120 3.99 -13.47 -4.01
N ASP A 121 2.90 -14.23 -3.85
CA ASP A 121 2.08 -14.78 -4.93
C ASP A 121 1.18 -13.67 -5.50
N LEU A 122 1.31 -13.42 -6.81
CA LEU A 122 0.63 -12.30 -7.47
C LEU A 122 -0.89 -12.46 -7.47
N GLU A 123 -1.38 -13.65 -7.80
CA GLU A 123 -2.82 -13.91 -7.90
C GLU A 123 -3.50 -13.75 -6.54
N THR A 124 -2.92 -14.35 -5.51
CA THR A 124 -3.39 -14.28 -4.14
C THR A 124 -3.36 -12.84 -3.63
N ALA A 125 -2.29 -12.08 -3.92
CA ALA A 125 -2.21 -10.68 -3.55
C ALA A 125 -3.32 -9.84 -4.22
N LEU A 126 -3.57 -10.04 -5.52
CA LEU A 126 -4.61 -9.33 -6.25
C LEU A 126 -6.01 -9.70 -5.73
N ARG A 127 -6.28 -10.98 -5.48
CA ARG A 127 -7.57 -11.45 -4.94
C ARG A 127 -7.91 -10.84 -3.58
N ASN A 128 -6.90 -10.65 -2.72
CA ASN A 128 -7.09 -10.13 -1.37
C ASN A 128 -6.99 -8.61 -1.27
N GLY A 129 -6.31 -7.95 -2.21
CA GLY A 129 -6.01 -6.52 -2.13
C GLY A 129 -6.78 -5.62 -3.10
N LEU A 130 -7.31 -6.14 -4.22
CA LEU A 130 -8.08 -5.32 -5.15
C LEU A 130 -9.41 -4.88 -4.52
N ARG A 131 -9.85 -3.68 -4.91
CA ARG A 131 -11.21 -3.22 -4.62
C ARG A 131 -12.21 -3.95 -5.53
N ALA A 132 -13.49 -3.79 -5.22
CA ALA A 132 -14.59 -4.35 -6.02
C ALA A 132 -14.59 -3.91 -7.50
N ASP A 133 -14.02 -2.73 -7.81
CA ASP A 133 -13.83 -2.25 -9.20
C ASP A 133 -12.65 -2.93 -9.94
N GLY A 134 -11.95 -3.85 -9.28
CA GLY A 134 -10.74 -4.49 -9.78
C GLY A 134 -9.55 -3.55 -9.89
N ARG A 135 -9.54 -2.42 -9.17
CA ARG A 135 -8.42 -1.46 -9.06
C ARG A 135 -7.97 -1.33 -7.60
N GLY A 136 -7.23 -0.27 -7.28
CA GLY A 136 -6.84 0.05 -5.90
C GLY A 136 -5.54 -0.61 -5.42
N MET A 137 -4.76 -1.19 -6.33
CA MET A 137 -3.43 -1.72 -6.03
C MET A 137 -2.40 -1.28 -7.07
N LEU A 138 -1.19 -0.97 -6.59
CA LEU A 138 0.03 -0.74 -7.35
C LEU A 138 1.02 -1.84 -6.95
N ILE A 139 1.26 -2.80 -7.84
CA ILE A 139 2.21 -3.88 -7.59
C ILE A 139 3.62 -3.38 -7.86
N ASN A 140 4.48 -3.39 -6.84
CA ASN A 140 5.87 -2.95 -6.98
C ASN A 140 6.81 -4.14 -7.20
N VAL A 141 7.39 -4.22 -8.40
CA VAL A 141 8.44 -5.18 -8.76
C VAL A 141 9.65 -4.42 -9.28
N SER A 142 10.75 -4.43 -8.52
CA SER A 142 12.00 -3.75 -8.89
C SER A 142 13.04 -4.74 -9.40
N ARG A 143 13.71 -5.49 -8.50
CA ARG A 143 14.81 -6.41 -8.84
C ARG A 143 14.43 -7.48 -9.87
N GLY A 144 13.19 -7.97 -9.86
CA GLY A 144 12.71 -8.96 -10.83
C GLY A 144 12.66 -8.46 -12.27
N ILE A 145 12.53 -7.14 -12.47
CA ILE A 145 12.57 -6.51 -13.79
C ILE A 145 13.98 -5.99 -14.09
N ALA A 146 14.55 -5.22 -13.16
CA ALA A 146 15.83 -4.53 -13.38
C ALA A 146 17.03 -5.48 -13.57
N ARG A 147 16.94 -6.71 -13.06
CA ARG A 147 18.01 -7.73 -13.19
C ARG A 147 17.66 -8.85 -14.17
N ALA A 148 16.55 -8.75 -14.89
CA ALA A 148 16.22 -9.71 -15.93
C ALA A 148 17.16 -9.55 -17.13
N GLU A 149 17.40 -10.63 -17.87
CA GLU A 149 18.16 -10.58 -19.13
C GLU A 149 17.52 -9.60 -20.13
N ASN A 150 16.18 -9.57 -20.17
CA ASN A 150 15.42 -8.61 -20.95
C ASN A 150 14.36 -7.90 -20.09
N PRO A 151 14.67 -6.74 -19.47
CA PRO A 151 13.76 -6.01 -18.59
C PRO A 151 12.44 -5.60 -19.26
N ARG A 152 12.46 -5.26 -20.55
CA ARG A 152 11.25 -4.91 -21.31
C ARG A 152 10.29 -6.09 -21.39
N GLN A 153 10.80 -7.27 -21.71
CA GLN A 153 10.01 -8.49 -21.79
C GLN A 153 9.48 -8.90 -20.42
N ALA A 154 10.32 -8.83 -19.37
CA ALA A 154 9.89 -9.13 -18.00
C ALA A 154 8.75 -8.22 -17.53
N ALA A 155 8.81 -6.92 -17.82
CA ALA A 155 7.75 -5.97 -17.51
C ALA A 155 6.46 -6.26 -18.30
N ALA A 156 6.57 -6.60 -19.60
CA ALA A 156 5.42 -6.94 -20.43
C ALA A 156 4.72 -8.22 -19.94
N ALA A 157 5.49 -9.26 -19.60
CA ALA A 157 4.96 -10.50 -19.06
C ALA A 157 4.19 -10.27 -17.74
N LEU A 158 4.76 -9.48 -16.81
CA LEU A 158 4.10 -9.14 -15.56
C LEU A 158 2.77 -8.39 -15.79
N ARG A 159 2.76 -7.42 -16.72
CA ARG A 159 1.54 -6.70 -17.10
C ARG A 159 0.48 -7.68 -17.61
N ASP A 160 0.84 -8.56 -18.54
CA ASP A 160 -0.09 -9.50 -19.17
C ASP A 160 -0.65 -10.50 -18.14
N GLU A 161 0.18 -10.94 -17.19
CA GLU A 161 -0.24 -11.78 -16.08
C GLU A 161 -1.24 -11.05 -15.15
N ILE A 162 -0.97 -9.79 -14.79
CA ILE A 162 -1.91 -8.97 -14.00
C ILE A 162 -3.25 -8.83 -14.72
N LEU A 163 -3.24 -8.52 -16.02
CA LEU A 163 -4.46 -8.35 -16.81
C LEU A 163 -5.26 -9.64 -16.91
N ARG A 164 -4.60 -10.79 -17.11
CA ARG A 164 -5.24 -12.10 -17.11
C ARG A 164 -5.95 -12.36 -15.78
N ILE A 165 -5.24 -12.21 -14.66
CA ILE A 165 -5.78 -12.45 -13.31
C ILE A 165 -6.95 -11.49 -13.02
N GLN A 166 -6.83 -10.21 -13.39
CA GLN A 166 -7.92 -9.24 -13.23
C GLN A 166 -9.17 -9.63 -14.04
N GLY A 167 -8.99 -10.15 -15.26
CA GLY A 167 -10.09 -10.68 -16.07
C GLY A 167 -10.82 -11.84 -15.38
N GLU A 168 -10.07 -12.77 -14.80
CA GLU A 168 -10.63 -13.93 -14.07
C GLU A 168 -11.33 -13.53 -12.77
N ILE A 169 -10.87 -12.48 -12.09
CA ILE A 169 -11.52 -11.94 -10.89
C ILE A 169 -12.84 -11.25 -11.26
N ARG A 170 -12.88 -10.48 -12.34
CA ARG A 170 -14.08 -9.74 -12.79
C ARG A 170 -15.14 -10.62 -13.45
N GLY A 171 -14.75 -11.76 -14.02
CA GLY A 171 -15.66 -12.72 -14.65
C GLY A 171 -16.39 -13.64 -13.67
N ARG A 172 -16.18 -13.48 -12.36
CA ARG A 172 -16.90 -14.18 -11.28
C ARG A 172 -17.97 -13.27 -10.71
#